data_AF-A0A9J6ETJ9-F1
#
_entry.id   AF-A0A9J6ETJ9-F1
#
_cell.length_a   1.000
_cell.length_b   1.000
_cell.length_c   1.000
_cell.angle_alpha   90.00
_cell.angle_beta   90.00
_cell.angle_gamma   90.00
#
_symmetry.space_group_name_H-M   'P 1'
#
loop_
_entity.id
_entity.type
_entity.pdbx_description
1 polymer ?
#
loop_
_entity_poly.entity_id
_entity_poly.type
_entity_poly.pdbx_seq_one_letter_code
_entity_poly.pdbx_strand_id
1 'polypeptide(L)'
;MEVIGPQKRTTTAVAFSLGFTLGVVLLPGFAWFLQEWRTLQGVISVPLLAFVIWAWYLPESPRWLIAVGKMSAARKVILKACCDNRVPIHNIDSVLEQLRNKILQEEEAKNKASCLELVRSRRMFLYTGILVYAAAASGVTFDGLQMSVVNLGGDPYLSFLIASLAEFPVAVLCYVGIRWCRRRRFMLVLFGIIGTCACGVSVMPPGT
;
A
#
# COMPACT_ATOMS: atom_id res chain seq x y z
N MET A 1 7.69 4.80 -0.23
CA MET A 1 8.22 4.88 1.15
C MET A 1 9.63 5.48 1.15
N GLU A 2 9.73 6.77 0.89
CA GLU A 2 11.02 7.47 0.87
C GLU A 2 11.40 8.05 2.23
N VAL A 3 10.41 8.37 3.06
CA VAL A 3 10.56 9.08 4.34
C VAL A 3 10.73 8.12 5.53
N ILE A 4 10.52 6.81 5.32
CA ILE A 4 10.46 5.81 6.40
C ILE A 4 11.70 4.91 6.37
N GLY A 5 12.35 4.79 7.53
CA GLY A 5 13.50 3.91 7.72
C GLY A 5 13.18 2.42 7.48
N PRO A 6 14.17 1.61 7.05
CA PRO A 6 13.97 0.23 6.60
C PRO A 6 13.27 -0.68 7.62
N GLN A 7 13.46 -0.44 8.92
CA GLN A 7 12.85 -1.22 10.00
C GLN A 7 11.34 -0.97 10.18
N LYS A 8 10.83 0.22 9.82
CA LYS A 8 9.41 0.59 9.99
C LYS A 8 8.57 0.40 8.73
N ARG A 9 9.16 -0.09 7.63
CA ARG A 9 8.47 -0.24 6.34
C ARG A 9 7.34 -1.24 6.40
N THR A 10 7.56 -2.41 7.00
CA THR A 10 6.51 -3.44 7.15
C THR A 10 5.35 -2.93 7.99
N THR A 11 5.62 -2.29 9.13
CA THR A 11 4.60 -1.69 9.99
C THR A 11 3.81 -0.59 9.27
N THR A 12 4.47 0.25 8.47
CA THR A 12 3.78 1.32 7.74
C THR A 12 2.93 0.79 6.59
N ALA A 13 3.40 -0.24 5.87
CA ALA A 13 2.60 -0.93 4.86
C ALA A 13 1.34 -1.53 5.48
N VAL A 14 1.46 -2.15 6.66
CA VAL A 14 0.32 -2.75 7.36
C VAL A 14 -0.62 -1.68 7.88
N ALA A 15 -0.12 -0.57 8.41
CA ALA A 15 -0.95 0.56 8.81
C ALA A 15 -1.75 1.12 7.62
N PHE A 16 -1.14 1.20 6.43
CA PHE A 16 -1.84 1.60 5.22
C PHE A 16 -2.94 0.59 4.82
N SER A 17 -2.64 -0.71 4.86
CA SER A 17 -3.62 -1.76 4.60
C SER A 17 -4.78 -1.73 5.59
N LEU A 18 -4.52 -1.54 6.89
CA LEU A 18 -5.57 -1.40 7.91
C LEU A 18 -6.44 -0.16 7.68
N GLY A 19 -5.83 0.96 7.27
CA GLY A 19 -6.57 2.16 6.89
C GLY A 19 -7.50 1.93 5.69
N PHE A 20 -7.05 1.17 4.70
CA PHE A 20 -7.88 0.77 3.56
C PHE A 20 -9.05 -0.12 4.01
N THR A 21 -8.80 -1.18 4.79
CA THR A 21 -9.85 -2.06 5.33
C THR A 21 -10.87 -1.30 6.18
N LEU A 22 -10.43 -0.36 7.02
CA LEU A 22 -11.32 0.53 7.77
C LEU A 22 -12.25 1.33 6.84
N GLY A 23 -11.72 1.87 5.75
CA GLY A 23 -12.52 2.59 4.76
C GLY A 23 -13.59 1.71 4.11
N VAL A 24 -13.21 0.48 3.72
CA VAL A 24 -14.13 -0.50 3.12
C VAL A 24 -15.24 -0.89 4.10
N VAL A 25 -14.94 -1.03 5.39
CA VAL A 25 -15.91 -1.40 6.45
C VAL A 25 -16.85 -0.24 6.80
N LEU A 26 -16.37 1.00 6.78
CA LEU A 26 -17.19 2.18 7.06
C LEU A 26 -18.17 2.48 5.93
N LEU A 27 -17.81 2.14 4.69
CA LEU A 27 -18.60 2.39 3.48
C LEU A 27 -20.04 1.81 3.54
N PRO A 28 -20.27 0.51 3.87
CA PRO A 28 -21.62 -0.03 4.02
C PRO A 28 -22.36 0.59 5.20
N GLY A 29 -21.65 0.99 6.27
CA GLY A 29 -22.24 1.70 7.40
C GLY A 29 -22.87 3.02 6.94
N PHE A 30 -22.12 3.85 6.23
CA PHE A 30 -22.64 5.09 5.65
C PHE A 30 -23.72 4.83 4.61
N ALA A 31 -23.58 3.80 3.77
CA ALA A 31 -24.57 3.46 2.76
C ALA A 31 -25.90 2.96 3.36
N TRP A 32 -25.87 2.39 4.57
CA TRP A 32 -27.09 2.00 5.28
C TRP A 32 -27.83 3.21 5.86
N PHE A 33 -27.10 4.19 6.41
CA PHE A 33 -27.69 5.44 6.91
C PHE A 33 -28.12 6.40 5.79
N LEU A 34 -27.38 6.42 4.68
CA LEU A 34 -27.56 7.34 3.55
C LEU A 34 -27.88 6.53 2.29
N GLN A 35 -29.16 6.27 2.09
CA GLN A 35 -29.66 5.50 0.95
C GLN A 35 -29.55 6.27 -0.39
N GLU A 36 -29.33 7.59 -0.36
CA GLU A 36 -29.18 8.41 -1.56
C GLU A 36 -27.71 8.49 -2.01
N TRP A 37 -27.40 7.88 -3.16
CA TRP A 37 -26.04 7.78 -3.70
C TRP A 37 -25.30 9.13 -3.86
N ARG A 38 -26.04 10.23 -4.12
CA ARG A 38 -25.47 11.58 -4.27
C ARG A 38 -24.93 12.11 -2.95
N THR A 39 -25.67 11.89 -1.86
CA THR A 39 -25.26 12.28 -0.50
C THR A 39 -24.08 11.42 -0.03
N LEU A 40 -24.12 10.12 -0.32
CA LEU A 40 -23.02 9.20 -0.02
C LEU A 40 -21.71 9.63 -0.72
N GLN A 41 -21.77 9.96 -2.01
CA GLN A 41 -20.62 10.44 -2.76
C GLN A 41 -20.08 11.78 -2.22
N GLY A 42 -20.97 12.66 -1.75
CA GLY A 42 -20.60 13.89 -1.04
C GLY A 42 -19.81 13.60 0.24
N VAL A 43 -20.34 12.72 1.10
CA VAL A 43 -19.71 12.34 2.38
C VAL A 43 -18.33 11.71 2.17
N ILE A 44 -18.18 10.84 1.17
CA ILE A 44 -16.88 10.19 0.84
C ILE A 44 -15.88 11.22 0.29
N SER A 45 -16.35 12.28 -0.37
CA SER A 45 -15.48 13.33 -0.91
C SER A 45 -14.92 14.26 0.17
N VAL A 46 -15.59 14.41 1.32
CA VAL A 46 -15.13 15.26 2.43
C VAL A 46 -13.74 14.85 2.97
N PRO A 47 -13.48 13.59 3.35
CA PRO A 47 -12.16 13.18 3.82
C PRO A 47 -11.08 13.28 2.73
N LEU A 48 -11.44 13.11 1.45
CA LEU A 48 -10.53 13.33 0.32
C LEU A 48 -10.11 14.81 0.22
N LEU A 49 -11.06 15.74 0.35
CA LEU A 49 -10.76 17.17 0.39
C LEU A 49 -9.89 17.55 1.59
N ALA A 50 -10.18 16.99 2.77
CA ALA A 50 -9.33 17.17 3.94
C ALA A 50 -7.90 16.66 3.69
N PHE A 51 -7.75 15.55 2.98
CA PHE A 51 -6.44 15.00 2.61
C PHE A 51 -5.70 15.90 1.61
N VAL A 52 -6.39 16.51 0.65
CA VAL A 52 -5.80 17.49 -0.29
C VAL A 52 -5.33 18.73 0.44
N ILE A 53 -6.14 19.26 1.36
CA ILE A 53 -5.75 20.40 2.20
C ILE A 53 -4.53 20.02 3.05
N TRP A 54 -4.52 18.82 3.64
CA TRP A 54 -3.39 18.34 4.43
C TRP A 54 -2.12 18.14 3.59
N ALA A 55 -2.25 17.71 2.34
CA ALA A 55 -1.12 17.55 1.42
C ALA A 55 -0.40 18.89 1.13
N TRP A 56 -1.09 20.03 1.16
CA TRP A 56 -0.45 21.36 1.06
C TRP A 56 0.38 21.73 2.28
N TYR A 57 0.05 21.21 3.46
CA TYR A 57 0.83 21.41 4.69
C TYR A 57 1.99 20.41 4.83
N LEU A 58 1.97 19.31 4.08
CA LEU A 58 2.97 18.27 4.18
C LEU A 58 4.30 18.76 3.59
N PRO A 59 5.40 18.76 4.35
CA PRO A 59 6.70 19.14 3.82
C PRO A 59 7.10 18.17 2.69
N GLU A 60 7.66 18.71 1.61
CA GLU A 60 8.16 17.91 0.49
C GLU A 60 9.23 16.91 0.96
N SER A 61 9.36 15.80 0.23
CA SER A 61 10.34 14.75 0.50
C SER A 61 11.76 15.34 0.55
N PRO A 62 12.51 15.19 1.66
CA PRO A 62 13.88 15.70 1.74
C PRO A 62 14.81 15.07 0.68
N ARG A 63 14.51 13.85 0.18
CA ARG A 63 15.25 13.25 -0.94
C ARG A 63 14.99 13.99 -2.26
N TRP A 64 13.74 14.37 -2.52
CA TRP A 64 13.37 15.13 -3.71
C TRP A 64 13.99 16.53 -3.69
N LEU A 65 13.96 17.21 -2.55
CA LEU A 65 14.60 18.53 -2.38
C LEU A 65 16.12 18.49 -2.66
N ILE A 66 16.79 17.41 -2.27
CA ILE A 66 18.22 17.20 -2.55
C ILE A 66 18.45 16.91 -4.04
N ALA A 67 17.62 16.07 -4.67
CA ALA A 67 17.71 15.75 -6.10
C ALA A 67 17.51 16.98 -6.99
N VAL A 68 16.57 17.86 -6.64
CA VAL A 68 16.31 19.13 -7.36
C VAL A 68 17.36 20.21 -7.05
N GLY A 69 18.30 19.95 -6.14
CA GLY A 69 19.38 20.88 -5.78
C GLY A 69 18.99 21.95 -4.75
N LYS A 70 17.79 21.90 -4.16
CA LYS A 70 17.32 22.82 -3.12
C LYS A 70 17.85 22.45 -1.73
N MET A 71 19.16 22.54 -1.55
CA MET A 71 19.87 22.11 -0.32
C MET A 71 19.44 22.87 0.94
N SER A 72 19.14 24.17 0.84
CA SER A 72 18.70 25.00 1.97
C SER A 72 17.32 24.58 2.51
N ALA A 73 16.39 24.23 1.62
CA ALA A 73 15.07 23.70 1.99
C ALA A 73 15.18 22.29 2.58
N ALA A 74 16.01 21.43 1.98
CA ALA A 74 16.28 20.08 2.51
C ALA A 74 16.85 20.14 3.94
N ARG A 75 17.79 21.06 4.20
CA ARG A 75 18.37 21.27 5.53
C ARG A 75 17.30 21.64 6.57
N LYS A 76 16.38 22.53 6.24
CA LYS A 76 15.27 22.93 7.14
C LYS A 76 14.35 21.75 7.48
N VAL A 77 13.99 20.94 6.48
CA VAL A 77 13.12 19.77 6.68
C VAL A 77 13.81 18.71 7.55
N ILE A 78 15.08 18.42 7.28
CA ILE A 78 15.87 17.46 8.07
C ILE A 78 16.08 17.94 9.50
N LEU A 79 16.41 19.22 9.70
CA LEU A 79 16.55 19.83 11.02
C LEU A 79 15.27 19.70 11.85
N LYS A 80 14.12 20.02 11.23
CA LYS A 80 12.81 19.87 11.88
C LYS A 80 12.54 18.41 12.26
N ALA A 81 12.79 17.48 11.34
CA ALA A 81 12.64 16.05 11.60
C ALA A 81 13.60 15.52 12.69
N CYS A 82 14.82 16.04 12.78
CA CYS A 82 15.78 15.70 13.84
C CYS A 82 15.35 16.23 15.20
N CYS A 83 14.80 17.45 15.26
CA CYS A 83 14.22 18.02 16.48
C CYS A 83 13.03 17.18 16.95
N ASP A 84 12.11 16.85 16.06
CA ASP A 84 10.92 16.05 16.37
C ASP A 84 11.28 14.63 16.84
N ASN A 85 12.31 14.01 16.25
CA ASN A 85 12.78 12.67 16.61
C ASN A 85 13.83 12.65 17.74
N ARG A 86 14.19 13.80 18.32
CA ARG A 86 15.22 13.95 19.38
C ARG A 86 16.55 13.28 19.05
N VAL A 87 16.98 13.33 17.79
CA VAL A 87 18.25 12.74 17.34
C VAL A 87 19.38 13.77 17.55
N PRO A 88 20.49 13.42 18.21
CA PRO A 88 21.59 14.34 18.42
C PRO A 88 22.19 14.79 17.08
N ILE A 89 22.31 16.10 16.94
CA ILE A 89 22.74 16.76 15.71
C ILE A 89 24.27 16.83 15.70
N HIS A 90 24.94 15.78 15.20
CA HIS A 90 26.36 15.87 14.86
C HIS A 90 26.52 16.02 13.35
N ASN A 91 27.11 17.14 12.93
CA ASN A 91 27.50 17.47 11.55
C ASN A 91 26.44 17.18 10.46
N ILE A 92 25.29 17.88 10.52
CA ILE A 92 24.25 17.81 9.48
C ILE A 92 24.80 18.00 8.08
N ASP A 93 25.75 18.92 7.91
CA ASP A 93 26.27 19.25 6.59
C ASP A 93 27.02 18.03 6.00
N SER A 94 27.74 17.25 6.81
CA SER A 94 28.38 16.00 6.37
C SER A 94 27.38 14.90 6.01
N VAL A 95 26.28 14.79 6.78
CA VAL A 95 25.20 13.81 6.52
C VAL A 95 24.47 14.18 5.23
N LEU A 96 24.21 15.48 5.03
CA LEU A 96 23.53 16.01 3.85
C LEU A 96 24.37 15.80 2.59
N GLU A 97 25.69 16.00 2.66
CA GLU A 97 26.61 15.70 1.55
C GLU A 97 26.67 14.21 1.22
N GLN A 98 26.73 13.33 2.23
CA GLN A 98 26.67 11.88 2.00
C GLN A 98 25.35 11.44 1.34
N LEU A 99 24.22 12.02 1.77
CA LEU A 99 22.91 11.79 1.16
C LEU A 99 22.86 12.29 -0.28
N ARG A 100 23.39 13.49 -0.54
CA ARG A 100 23.49 14.06 -1.89
C ARG A 100 24.31 13.16 -2.81
N ASN A 101 25.50 12.74 -2.39
CA ASN A 101 26.37 11.91 -3.21
C ASN A 101 25.72 10.54 -3.52
N LYS A 102 25.02 9.94 -2.55
CA LYS A 102 24.25 8.71 -2.79
C LYS A 102 23.11 8.93 -3.80
N ILE A 103 22.38 10.03 -3.70
CA ILE A 103 21.26 10.33 -4.61
C ILE A 103 21.79 10.60 -6.02
N LEU A 104 22.87 11.36 -6.17
CA LEU A 104 23.50 11.63 -7.47
C LEU A 104 24.06 10.35 -8.11
N GLN A 105 24.69 9.47 -7.32
CA GLN A 105 25.14 8.15 -7.80
C GLN A 105 23.96 7.26 -8.24
N GLU A 106 22.85 7.27 -7.49
CA GLU A 106 21.62 6.57 -7.87
C GLU A 106 21.01 7.16 -9.16
N GLU A 107 21.01 8.48 -9.33
CA GLU A 107 20.50 9.15 -10.53
C GLU A 107 21.40 8.92 -11.75
N GLU A 108 22.73 8.94 -11.61
CA GLU A 108 23.65 8.59 -12.70
C GLU A 108 23.49 7.13 -13.12
N ALA A 109 23.32 6.21 -12.17
CA ALA A 109 23.03 4.82 -12.45
C ALA A 109 21.66 4.65 -13.13
N LYS A 110 20.67 5.46 -12.74
CA LYS A 110 19.31 5.45 -13.30
C LYS A 110 19.23 6.09 -14.69
N ASN A 111 19.97 7.16 -14.96
CA ASN A 111 20.03 7.81 -16.27
C ASN A 111 20.77 6.95 -17.30
N LYS A 112 21.70 6.10 -16.85
CA LYS A 112 22.28 5.03 -17.69
C LYS A 112 21.25 3.95 -18.02
N ALA A 113 20.33 3.66 -17.08
CA ALA A 113 19.27 2.68 -17.27
C ALA A 113 18.08 3.27 -18.05
N SER A 114 18.09 3.13 -19.38
CA SER A 114 16.94 3.53 -20.20
C SER A 114 15.72 2.65 -19.92
N CYS A 115 14.49 3.19 -20.05
CA CYS A 115 13.26 2.40 -19.95
C CYS A 115 13.26 1.22 -20.95
N LEU A 116 13.94 1.37 -22.09
CA LEU A 116 14.16 0.30 -23.06
C LEU A 116 15.13 -0.79 -22.56
N GLU A 117 16.09 -0.45 -21.70
CA GLU A 117 16.97 -1.44 -21.07
C GLU A 117 16.23 -2.30 -20.04
N LEU A 118 15.18 -1.75 -19.42
CA LEU A 118 14.32 -2.49 -18.51
C LEU A 118 13.58 -3.63 -19.23
N VAL A 119 13.16 -3.40 -20.47
CA VAL A 119 12.55 -4.42 -21.36
C VAL A 119 13.61 -5.34 -21.97
N ARG A 120 14.80 -4.79 -22.27
CA ARG A 120 15.93 -5.55 -22.84
C ARG A 120 16.50 -6.59 -21.88
N SER A 121 16.48 -6.31 -20.58
CA SER A 121 16.89 -7.28 -19.56
C SER A 121 15.79 -8.31 -19.33
N ARG A 122 15.94 -9.51 -19.91
CA ARG A 122 14.98 -10.62 -19.83
C ARG A 122 14.56 -10.96 -18.39
N ARG A 123 15.47 -10.83 -17.43
CA ARG A 123 15.17 -11.05 -16.00
C ARG A 123 14.25 -9.95 -15.44
N MET A 124 14.52 -8.69 -15.76
CA MET A 124 13.68 -7.56 -15.29
C MET A 124 12.30 -7.61 -15.93
N PHE A 125 12.19 -7.90 -17.23
CA PHE A 125 10.90 -8.06 -17.90
C PHE A 125 10.06 -9.19 -17.28
N LEU A 126 10.67 -10.33 -16.96
CA LEU A 126 9.98 -11.43 -16.26
C LEU A 126 9.49 -10.99 -14.87
N TYR A 127 10.34 -10.34 -14.07
CA TYR A 127 9.91 -9.88 -12.74
C TYR A 127 8.82 -8.82 -12.80
N THR A 128 8.93 -7.85 -13.71
CA THR A 128 7.88 -6.85 -13.93
C THR A 128 6.58 -7.50 -14.41
N GLY A 129 6.66 -8.47 -15.34
CA GLY A 129 5.52 -9.24 -15.80
C GLY A 129 4.84 -10.01 -14.66
N ILE A 130 5.60 -10.67 -13.79
CA ILE A 130 5.08 -11.35 -12.60
C ILE A 130 4.39 -10.37 -11.65
N LEU A 131 4.97 -9.18 -11.43
CA LEU A 131 4.38 -8.16 -10.56
C LEU A 131 3.08 -7.59 -11.13
N VAL A 132 3.06 -7.30 -12.44
CA VAL A 132 1.85 -6.82 -13.12
C VAL A 132 0.76 -7.89 -13.10
N TYR A 133 1.12 -9.14 -13.39
CA TYR A 133 0.18 -10.26 -13.31
C TYR A 133 -0.37 -10.44 -11.90
N ALA A 134 0.49 -10.40 -10.87
CA ALA A 134 0.06 -10.52 -9.48
C ALA A 134 -0.86 -9.37 -9.07
N ALA A 135 -0.58 -8.13 -9.50
CA ALA A 135 -1.42 -6.98 -9.24
C ALA A 135 -2.78 -7.10 -9.94
N ALA A 136 -2.79 -7.47 -11.22
CA ALA A 136 -4.03 -7.67 -11.99
C ALA A 136 -4.88 -8.80 -11.41
N ALA A 137 -4.26 -9.94 -11.09
CA ALA A 137 -4.93 -11.06 -10.44
C ALA A 137 -5.55 -10.63 -9.10
N SER A 138 -4.81 -9.86 -8.27
CA SER A 138 -5.34 -9.35 -7.00
C SER A 138 -6.53 -8.41 -7.18
N GLY A 139 -6.51 -7.54 -8.20
CA GLY A 139 -7.63 -6.65 -8.52
C GLY A 139 -8.88 -7.43 -8.96
N VAL A 140 -8.72 -8.36 -9.90
CA VAL A 140 -9.82 -9.20 -10.38
C VAL A 140 -10.42 -10.04 -9.25
N THR A 141 -9.60 -10.62 -8.36
CA THR A 141 -10.12 -11.36 -7.22
C THR A 141 -10.87 -10.47 -6.23
N PHE A 142 -10.40 -9.24 -6.01
CA PHE A 142 -11.05 -8.29 -5.11
C PHE A 142 -12.41 -7.85 -5.65
N ASP A 143 -12.45 -7.40 -6.90
CA ASP A 143 -13.69 -6.98 -7.56
C ASP A 143 -14.67 -8.15 -7.72
N GLY A 144 -14.16 -9.34 -8.05
CA GLY A 144 -14.96 -10.55 -8.16
C GLY A 144 -15.58 -10.99 -6.83
N LEU A 145 -14.84 -10.88 -5.72
CA LEU A 145 -15.36 -11.13 -4.38
C LEU A 145 -16.45 -10.10 -4.03
N GLN A 146 -16.20 -8.82 -4.32
CA GLN A 146 -17.16 -7.76 -4.04
C GLN A 146 -18.47 -7.90 -4.83
N MET A 147 -18.41 -8.30 -6.11
CA MET A 147 -19.60 -8.60 -6.91
C MET A 147 -20.34 -9.85 -6.41
N SER A 148 -19.59 -10.87 -5.99
CA SER A 148 -20.16 -12.13 -5.50
C SER A 148 -20.92 -11.91 -4.20
N VAL A 149 -20.39 -11.11 -3.28
CA VAL A 149 -21.03 -10.77 -1.98
C VAL A 149 -22.39 -10.08 -2.15
N VAL A 150 -22.59 -9.33 -3.23
CA VAL A 150 -23.90 -8.72 -3.57
C VAL A 150 -24.90 -9.75 -4.10
N ASN A 151 -24.42 -10.85 -4.68
CA ASN A 151 -25.25 -11.93 -5.20
C ASN A 151 -25.58 -13.03 -4.18
N LEU A 152 -24.95 -13.04 -3.00
CA LEU A 152 -25.39 -13.86 -1.86
C LEU A 152 -26.72 -13.29 -1.36
N GLY A 153 -27.84 -13.90 -1.77
CA GLY A 153 -29.18 -13.43 -1.44
C GLY A 153 -29.37 -13.05 0.04
N GLY A 154 -29.97 -11.89 0.28
CA GLY A 154 -30.09 -11.24 1.59
C GLY A 154 -29.99 -9.72 1.46
N ASP A 155 -29.77 -9.01 2.57
CA ASP A 155 -29.48 -7.58 2.54
C ASP A 155 -28.02 -7.34 2.08
N PRO A 156 -27.79 -6.71 0.90
CA PRO A 156 -26.46 -6.58 0.32
C PRO A 156 -25.50 -5.76 1.21
N TYR A 157 -26.03 -4.83 2.01
CA TYR A 157 -25.25 -4.03 2.95
C TYR A 157 -24.69 -4.85 4.11
N LEU A 158 -25.47 -5.80 4.64
CA LEU A 158 -25.04 -6.68 5.74
C LEU A 158 -24.04 -7.73 5.24
N SER A 159 -24.31 -8.33 4.08
CA SER A 159 -23.37 -9.27 3.44
C SER A 159 -22.02 -8.60 3.19
N PHE A 160 -22.03 -7.35 2.70
CA PHE A 160 -20.80 -6.57 2.49
C PHE A 160 -20.09 -6.25 3.81
N LEU A 161 -20.83 -5.81 4.83
CA LEU A 161 -20.25 -5.51 6.16
C LEU A 161 -19.57 -6.73 6.79
N ILE A 162 -20.21 -7.90 6.73
CA ILE A 162 -19.66 -9.15 7.29
C ILE A 162 -18.40 -9.56 6.52
N ALA A 163 -18.43 -9.48 5.18
CA ALA A 163 -17.28 -9.78 4.34
C ALA A 163 -16.09 -8.84 4.65
N SER A 164 -16.34 -7.54 4.78
CA SER A 164 -15.29 -6.56 5.12
C SER A 164 -14.77 -6.73 6.54
N LEU A 165 -15.62 -7.12 7.50
CA LEU A 165 -15.18 -7.37 8.88
C LEU A 165 -14.28 -8.60 8.96
N ALA A 166 -14.52 -9.61 8.13
CA ALA A 166 -13.68 -10.80 8.02
C ALA A 166 -12.27 -10.49 7.46
N GLU A 167 -12.05 -9.34 6.82
CA GLU A 167 -10.71 -8.93 6.37
C GLU A 167 -9.77 -8.54 7.52
N PHE A 168 -10.28 -8.00 8.63
CA PHE A 168 -9.44 -7.64 9.78
C PHE A 168 -8.64 -8.80 10.39
N PRO A 169 -9.26 -9.94 10.75
CA PRO A 169 -8.49 -11.07 11.29
C PRO A 169 -7.50 -11.62 10.25
N VAL A 170 -7.86 -11.59 8.96
CA VAL A 170 -6.95 -11.97 7.87
C VAL A 170 -5.74 -11.01 7.79
N ALA A 171 -5.96 -9.70 7.90
CA ALA A 171 -4.89 -8.71 7.91
C ALA A 171 -3.96 -8.85 9.13
N VAL A 172 -4.51 -9.11 10.31
CA VAL A 172 -3.73 -9.38 11.54
C VAL A 172 -2.92 -10.66 11.39
N LEU A 173 -3.51 -11.74 10.88
CA LEU A 173 -2.82 -12.99 10.61
C LEU A 173 -1.69 -12.79 9.59
N CYS A 174 -1.93 -12.01 8.54
CA CYS A 174 -0.90 -11.65 7.56
C CYS A 174 0.24 -10.85 8.18
N TYR A 175 -0.05 -9.89 9.06
CA TYR A 175 0.96 -9.11 9.76
C TYR A 175 1.84 -9.98 10.67
N VAL A 176 1.22 -10.81 11.50
CA VAL A 176 1.92 -11.74 12.39
C VAL A 176 2.73 -12.74 11.57
N GLY A 177 2.14 -13.28 10.50
CA GLY A 177 2.79 -14.21 9.57
C GLY A 177 4.04 -13.64 8.90
N ILE A 178 4.00 -12.37 8.46
CA ILE A 178 5.18 -11.70 7.88
C ILE A 178 6.27 -11.42 8.94
N ARG A 179 5.87 -11.17 10.19
CA ARG A 179 6.81 -10.90 11.29
C ARG A 179 7.48 -12.16 11.83
N TRP A 180 6.76 -13.29 11.86
CA TRP A 180 7.25 -14.55 12.41
C TRP A 180 7.82 -15.50 11.35
N CYS A 181 7.24 -15.52 10.14
CA CYS A 181 7.71 -16.35 9.04
C CYS A 181 8.44 -15.52 7.98
N ARG A 182 9.56 -16.06 7.48
CA ARG A 182 10.31 -15.47 6.36
C ARG A 182 9.37 -15.28 5.16
N ARG A 183 9.11 -14.02 4.78
CA ARG A 183 8.13 -13.51 3.78
C ARG A 183 7.82 -14.40 2.57
N ARG A 184 8.82 -15.09 2.00
CA ARG A 184 8.64 -16.02 0.86
C ARG A 184 7.88 -17.29 1.23
N ARG A 185 8.14 -17.90 2.39
CA ARG A 185 7.47 -19.14 2.79
C ARG A 185 6.01 -18.89 3.12
N PHE A 186 5.73 -17.76 3.78
CA PHE A 186 4.37 -17.36 4.12
C PHE A 186 3.49 -17.15 2.89
N MET A 187 4.00 -16.44 1.86
CA MET A 187 3.25 -16.25 0.62
C MET A 187 3.01 -17.57 -0.13
N LEU A 188 4.01 -18.45 -0.22
CA LEU A 188 3.83 -19.75 -0.88
C LEU A 188 2.80 -20.63 -0.18
N VAL A 189 2.79 -20.62 1.16
CA VAL A 189 1.80 -21.38 1.95
C VAL A 189 0.40 -20.80 1.76
N LEU A 190 0.22 -19.48 1.79
CA LEU A 190 -1.09 -18.85 1.57
C LEU A 190 -1.64 -19.13 0.17
N PHE A 191 -0.85 -18.93 -0.88
CA PHE A 191 -1.28 -19.24 -2.25
C PHE A 191 -1.54 -20.73 -2.44
N GLY A 192 -0.78 -21.60 -1.76
CA GLY A 192 -1.04 -23.04 -1.73
C GLY A 192 -2.39 -23.37 -1.11
N ILE A 193 -2.71 -22.79 0.06
CA ILE A 193 -4.00 -23.00 0.76
C ILE A 193 -5.16 -22.51 -0.11
N ILE A 194 -5.07 -21.29 -0.65
CA ILE A 194 -6.11 -20.72 -1.53
C ILE A 194 -6.31 -21.59 -2.78
N GLY A 195 -5.22 -22.05 -3.39
CA GLY A 195 -5.26 -22.96 -4.53
C GLY A 195 -5.95 -24.29 -4.19
N THR A 196 -5.63 -24.89 -3.04
CA THR A 196 -6.29 -26.13 -2.59
C THR A 196 -7.78 -25.94 -2.29
N CYS A 197 -8.17 -24.81 -1.69
CA CYS A 197 -9.59 -24.51 -1.43
C CYS A 197 -10.38 -24.31 -2.73
N ALA A 198 -9.81 -23.59 -3.71
CA ALA A 198 -10.44 -23.38 -5.01
C ALA A 198 -10.64 -24.70 -5.77
N CYS A 199 -9.64 -25.59 -5.76
CA CYS A 199 -9.76 -26.93 -6.33
C CYS A 199 -10.83 -27.75 -5.60
N GLY A 200 -10.91 -27.65 -4.27
CA GLY A 200 -11.93 -28.34 -3.47
C GLY A 200 -13.36 -27.91 -3.83
N VAL A 201 -13.59 -26.61 -4.04
CA VAL A 201 -14.90 -26.09 -4.48
C VAL A 201 -15.25 -26.56 -5.90
N SER A 202 -14.26 -26.67 -6.80
CA SER A 202 -14.50 -27.18 -8.16
C SER A 202 -14.81 -28.68 -8.23
N VAL A 203 -14.46 -29.44 -7.19
CA VAL A 203 -14.72 -30.88 -7.08
C VAL A 203 -16.07 -31.16 -6.38
N MET A 204 -16.67 -30.17 -5.70
CA MET A 204 -18.02 -30.30 -5.18
C MET A 204 -19.03 -30.28 -6.36
N PRO A 205 -19.85 -31.34 -6.53
CA PRO A 205 -20.87 -31.35 -7.56
C PRO A 205 -21.89 -30.23 -7.32
N PRO A 206 -22.44 -29.60 -8.38
CA PRO A 206 -23.46 -28.58 -8.23
C PRO A 206 -24.76 -29.24 -7.75
N GLY A 207 -25.04 -29.17 -6.46
CA GLY A 207 -26.27 -29.70 -5.90
C GLY A 207 -26.35 -29.56 -4.38
N THR A 208 -26.92 -28.44 -3.93
CA THR A 208 -28.24 -28.33 -3.28
C THR A 208 -28.53 -26.85 -3.03
#